data_AF-A0A5K1V5U1-F1
#
_entry.id   AF-A0A5K1V5U1-F1
#
_cell.length_a   1.000
_cell.length_b   1.000
_cell.length_c   1.000
_cell.angle_alpha   90.00
_cell.angle_beta   90.00
_cell.angle_gamma   90.00
#
_symmetry.space_group_name_H-M   'P 1'
#
loop_
_entity.id
_entity.type
_entity.pdbx_description
1 polymer ?
#
loop_
_entity_poly.entity_id
_entity_poly.type
_entity_poly.pdbx_seq_one_letter_code
_entity_poly.pdbx_strand_id
1 'polypeptide(L)'
;MVMLTEEDAIHFLNIALEEAEKSLKVELKEMPIFCLLINEKREILSSSYNHTNESKNGSRHCELITIDKYLYGEDYEGMKNNNLIKCFNNCENGVQSSLAKYFSHMDMWKKDRLANPSSALEDEVVHNEGAMGSTTEQLSEEKKNEIKYKLENLRKCCIVVTCEPCIMCVYALKLMGIRNIYFCCLNERFGGCGSVLSLHKTYQDINVNYIKSGGCTERSISLMQSFYKGGNPSAPEEKRKRAIR
;
A
#
# COMPACT_ATOMS: atom_id res chain seq x y z
N MET A 1 -0.11 -14.74 14.38
CA MET A 1 0.73 -14.06 13.37
C MET A 1 1.01 -15.07 12.28
N VAL A 2 0.63 -14.78 11.04
CA VAL A 2 0.78 -15.72 9.92
C VAL A 2 2.25 -15.84 9.50
N MET A 3 2.72 -17.08 9.39
CA MET A 3 3.97 -17.45 8.75
C MET A 3 3.61 -18.33 7.56
N LEU A 4 4.11 -17.98 6.39
CA LEU A 4 3.90 -18.76 5.18
C LEU A 4 5.02 -19.78 5.07
N THR A 5 4.67 -20.97 4.59
CA THR A 5 5.70 -21.89 4.08
C THR A 5 6.30 -21.31 2.79
N GLU A 6 7.43 -21.83 2.35
CA GLU A 6 8.01 -21.41 1.08
C GLU A 6 7.05 -21.69 -0.10
N GLU A 7 6.35 -22.82 -0.09
CA GLU A 7 5.35 -23.16 -1.10
C GLU A 7 4.18 -22.17 -1.12
N ASP A 8 3.64 -21.81 0.06
CA ASP A 8 2.59 -20.79 0.15
C ASP A 8 3.09 -19.42 -0.35
N ALA A 9 4.32 -19.04 0.03
CA ALA A 9 4.91 -17.77 -0.39
C ALA A 9 5.08 -17.72 -1.91
N ILE A 10 5.56 -18.80 -2.53
CA ILE A 10 5.66 -18.92 -4.00
C ILE A 10 4.27 -18.81 -4.64
N HIS A 11 3.25 -19.48 -4.10
CA HIS A 11 1.89 -19.41 -4.60
C HIS A 11 1.36 -17.97 -4.63
N PHE A 12 1.46 -17.24 -3.51
CA PHE A 12 1.03 -15.85 -3.44
C PHE A 12 1.90 -14.91 -4.28
N LEU A 13 3.20 -15.16 -4.40
CA LEU A 13 4.08 -14.38 -5.28
C LEU A 13 3.69 -14.54 -6.74
N ASN A 14 3.30 -15.75 -7.17
CA ASN A 14 2.83 -15.96 -8.54
C ASN A 14 1.54 -15.20 -8.83
N ILE A 15 0.58 -15.20 -7.89
CA ILE A 15 -0.63 -14.37 -7.99
C ILE A 15 -0.24 -12.88 -8.10
N ALA A 16 0.64 -12.40 -7.22
CA ALA A 16 1.08 -11.00 -7.24
C ALA A 16 1.80 -10.63 -8.55
N LEU A 17 2.59 -11.54 -9.13
CA LEU A 17 3.29 -11.33 -10.40
C LEU A 17 2.33 -11.29 -11.60
N GLU A 18 1.28 -12.11 -11.59
CA GLU A 18 0.22 -12.05 -12.60
C GLU A 18 -0.52 -10.71 -12.58
N GLU A 19 -0.84 -10.19 -11.39
CA GLU A 19 -1.45 -8.87 -11.24
C GLU A 19 -0.48 -7.73 -11.62
N ALA A 20 0.80 -7.83 -11.22
CA ALA A 20 1.85 -6.88 -11.59
C ALA A 20 2.00 -6.77 -13.13
N GLU A 21 1.87 -7.88 -13.85
CA GLU A 21 1.95 -7.89 -15.30
C GLU A 21 0.80 -7.12 -15.96
N LYS A 22 -0.38 -7.11 -15.34
CA LYS A 22 -1.51 -6.31 -15.84
C LYS A 22 -1.21 -4.81 -15.76
N SER A 23 -0.46 -4.35 -14.76
CA SER A 23 -0.13 -2.92 -14.62
C SER A 23 0.74 -2.39 -15.77
N LEU A 24 1.49 -3.26 -16.45
CA LEU A 24 2.24 -2.90 -17.67
C LEU A 24 1.33 -2.53 -18.85
N LYS A 25 0.10 -3.07 -18.87
CA LYS A 25 -0.90 -2.82 -19.92
C LYS A 25 -1.75 -1.58 -19.62
N VAL A 26 -1.72 -1.09 -18.37
CA VAL A 26 -2.49 0.07 -17.94
C VAL A 26 -1.83 1.35 -18.43
N GLU A 27 -2.62 2.29 -18.93
CA GLU A 27 -2.15 3.57 -19.48
C GLU A 27 -1.35 4.42 -18.48
N LEU A 28 -1.60 4.21 -17.18
CA LEU A 28 -1.02 4.95 -16.04
C LEU A 28 0.48 4.72 -15.84
N LYS A 29 1.08 3.69 -16.47
CA LYS A 29 2.55 3.44 -16.49
C LYS A 29 3.17 3.44 -15.09
N GLU A 30 2.53 2.74 -14.18
CA GLU A 30 3.05 2.54 -12.82
C GLU A 30 4.10 1.43 -12.80
N MET A 31 5.02 1.50 -11.84
CA MET A 31 6.01 0.43 -11.65
C MET A 31 5.28 -0.90 -11.40
N PRO A 32 5.65 -2.00 -12.08
CA PRO A 32 4.98 -3.30 -12.00
C PRO A 32 5.37 -4.03 -10.71
N ILE A 33 5.06 -3.40 -9.58
CA ILE A 33 5.23 -3.93 -8.24
C ILE A 33 3.83 -4.10 -7.66
N PHE A 34 3.55 -5.30 -7.16
CA PHE A 34 2.25 -5.66 -6.61
C PHE A 34 2.41 -6.23 -5.22
N CYS A 35 1.43 -5.94 -4.37
CA CYS A 35 1.44 -6.29 -2.96
C CYS A 35 0.11 -6.95 -2.57
N LEU A 36 0.21 -7.99 -1.74
CA LEU A 36 -0.91 -8.73 -1.14
C LEU A 36 -0.80 -8.67 0.38
N LEU A 37 -1.92 -8.42 1.06
CA LEU A 37 -2.06 -8.58 2.50
C LEU A 37 -2.75 -9.92 2.79
N ILE A 38 -2.07 -10.81 3.51
CA ILE A 38 -2.53 -12.17 3.78
C ILE A 38 -2.83 -12.36 5.27
N ASN A 39 -3.97 -12.97 5.59
CA ASN A 39 -4.35 -13.26 6.98
C ASN A 39 -3.86 -14.64 7.46
N GLU A 40 -4.16 -14.97 8.72
CA GLU A 40 -3.83 -16.26 9.35
C GLU A 40 -4.51 -17.48 8.71
N LYS A 41 -5.61 -17.28 7.98
CA LYS A 41 -6.32 -18.30 7.21
C LYS A 41 -5.79 -18.45 5.79
N ARG A 42 -4.72 -17.73 5.43
CA ARG A 42 -4.15 -17.67 4.07
C ARG A 42 -5.11 -17.09 3.03
N GLU A 43 -5.95 -16.16 3.45
CA GLU A 43 -6.85 -15.42 2.57
C GLU A 43 -6.24 -14.05 2.23
N ILE A 44 -6.40 -13.61 0.98
CA ILE A 44 -6.01 -12.27 0.53
C ILE A 44 -7.07 -11.28 1.05
N LEU A 45 -6.68 -10.40 1.97
CA LEU A 45 -7.57 -9.39 2.54
C LEU A 45 -7.62 -8.11 1.70
N SER A 46 -6.52 -7.78 1.06
CA SER A 46 -6.35 -6.55 0.29
C SER A 46 -5.16 -6.71 -0.66
N SER A 47 -5.15 -5.92 -1.73
CA SER A 47 -4.04 -5.88 -2.67
C SER A 47 -3.97 -4.57 -3.44
N SER A 48 -2.79 -4.26 -3.98
CA SER A 48 -2.61 -3.10 -4.85
C SER A 48 -1.32 -3.15 -5.67
N TYR A 49 -1.26 -2.31 -6.70
CA TYR A 49 -0.04 -1.85 -7.36
C TYR A 49 0.35 -0.43 -6.88
N ASN A 50 1.44 0.12 -7.40
CA ASN A 50 1.87 1.51 -7.15
C ASN A 50 0.93 2.51 -7.86
N HIS A 51 0.62 3.65 -7.24
CA HIS A 51 -0.21 4.71 -7.84
C HIS A 51 0.53 6.06 -7.82
N THR A 52 1.86 6.04 -7.95
CA THR A 52 2.69 7.23 -7.76
C THR A 52 2.48 8.31 -8.83
N ASN A 53 2.27 7.90 -10.08
CA ASN A 53 2.01 8.81 -11.19
C ASN A 53 0.58 9.33 -11.12
N GLU A 54 -0.40 8.43 -10.99
CA GLU A 54 -1.82 8.77 -10.95
C GLU A 54 -2.13 9.76 -9.81
N SER A 55 -1.64 9.46 -8.60
CA SER A 55 -1.87 10.30 -7.43
C SER A 55 -0.97 11.53 -7.33
N LYS A 56 0.05 11.65 -8.20
CA LYS A 56 1.12 12.66 -8.10
C LYS A 56 1.78 12.69 -6.71
N ASN A 57 1.87 11.53 -6.06
CA ASN A 57 2.38 11.38 -4.70
C ASN A 57 3.37 10.21 -4.64
N GLY A 58 4.65 10.56 -4.45
CA GLY A 58 5.76 9.60 -4.41
C GLY A 58 5.72 8.61 -3.25
N SER A 59 4.81 8.76 -2.30
CA SER A 59 4.60 7.79 -1.21
C SER A 59 3.52 6.75 -1.51
N ARG A 60 2.78 6.84 -2.64
CA ARG A 60 1.71 5.90 -3.00
C ARG A 60 2.25 4.60 -3.60
N HIS A 61 3.04 3.90 -2.78
CA HIS A 61 3.53 2.56 -3.07
C HIS A 61 2.50 1.49 -2.70
N CYS A 62 2.55 0.35 -3.38
CA CYS A 62 1.61 -0.74 -3.28
C CYS A 62 1.41 -1.26 -1.84
N GLU A 63 2.46 -1.27 -1.02
CA GLU A 63 2.41 -1.73 0.37
C GLU A 63 1.54 -0.82 1.23
N LEU A 64 1.68 0.50 1.06
CA LEU A 64 0.88 1.46 1.83
C LEU A 64 -0.56 1.48 1.35
N ILE A 65 -0.76 1.44 0.03
CA ILE A 65 -2.11 1.42 -0.56
C ILE A 65 -2.87 0.16 -0.13
N THR A 66 -2.19 -1.00 -0.07
CA THR A 66 -2.79 -2.26 0.38
C THR A 66 -3.32 -2.14 1.81
N ILE A 67 -2.57 -1.48 2.70
CA ILE A 67 -3.02 -1.22 4.08
C ILE A 67 -4.20 -0.26 4.09
N ASP A 68 -4.12 0.86 3.36
CA ASP A 68 -5.19 1.85 3.30
C ASP A 68 -6.50 1.23 2.80
N LYS A 69 -6.44 0.42 1.72
CA LYS A 69 -7.59 -0.32 1.17
C LYS A 69 -8.19 -1.27 2.20
N TYR A 70 -7.37 -1.98 2.96
CA TYR A 70 -7.86 -2.85 4.03
C TYR A 70 -8.59 -2.06 5.11
N LEU A 71 -7.97 -0.98 5.61
CA LEU A 71 -8.51 -0.16 6.69
C LEU A 71 -9.83 0.50 6.29
N TYR A 72 -9.90 1.10 5.10
CA TYR A 72 -11.01 1.93 4.68
C TYR A 72 -12.09 1.16 3.91
N GLY A 73 -11.75 0.03 3.28
CA GLY A 73 -12.70 -0.72 2.46
C GLY A 73 -13.25 0.14 1.33
N GLU A 74 -14.57 0.19 1.21
CA GLU A 74 -15.28 0.99 0.19
C GLU A 74 -15.01 2.50 0.30
N ASP A 75 -14.66 2.99 1.50
CA ASP A 75 -14.34 4.42 1.70
C ASP A 75 -12.95 4.80 1.18
N TYR A 76 -12.15 3.84 0.69
CA TYR A 76 -10.74 4.05 0.30
C TYR A 76 -10.56 5.22 -0.67
N GLU A 77 -11.37 5.34 -1.72
CA GLU A 77 -11.18 6.40 -2.72
C GLU A 77 -11.32 7.80 -2.14
N GLY A 78 -12.28 7.99 -1.23
CA GLY A 78 -12.40 9.25 -0.49
C GLY A 78 -11.27 9.45 0.52
N MET A 79 -10.78 8.36 1.09
CA MET A 79 -9.82 8.36 2.18
C MET A 79 -8.35 8.28 1.74
N LYS A 80 -8.05 8.11 0.44
CA LYS A 80 -6.71 7.82 -0.09
C LYS A 80 -5.63 8.87 0.22
N ASN A 81 -6.03 10.09 0.58
CA ASN A 81 -5.13 11.18 0.97
C ASN A 81 -4.93 11.31 2.49
N ASN A 82 -5.80 10.67 3.26
CA ASN A 82 -5.83 10.66 4.72
C ASN A 82 -5.07 9.42 5.25
N ASN A 83 -3.77 9.33 4.94
CA ASN A 83 -2.97 8.17 5.31
C ASN A 83 -2.69 8.15 6.82
N LEU A 84 -3.14 7.08 7.48
CA LEU A 84 -2.90 6.87 8.91
C LEU A 84 -1.41 6.91 9.27
N ILE A 85 -0.53 6.44 8.37
CA ILE A 85 0.93 6.47 8.56
C ILE A 85 1.46 7.89 8.79
N LYS A 86 0.85 8.93 8.19
CA LYS A 86 1.22 10.32 8.44
C LYS A 86 1.03 10.72 9.91
N CYS A 87 0.09 10.08 10.61
CA CYS A 87 -0.22 10.38 12.02
C CYS A 87 0.79 9.77 13.00
N PHE A 88 1.63 8.82 12.57
CA PHE A 88 2.65 8.19 13.41
C PHE A 88 4.02 8.88 13.36
N ASN A 89 4.14 10.00 12.62
CA ASN A 89 5.42 10.64 12.34
C ASN A 89 5.89 11.67 13.39
N ASN A 90 5.23 11.75 14.55
CA ASN A 90 5.57 12.72 15.59
C ASN A 90 6.07 12.01 16.85
N CYS A 91 7.34 12.25 17.18
CA CYS A 91 8.16 11.64 18.24
C CYS A 91 7.51 11.62 19.64
N GLU A 92 6.47 12.42 19.86
CA GLU A 92 5.84 12.68 21.15
C GLU A 92 4.45 12.03 21.30
N ASN A 93 3.92 11.38 20.25
CA ASN A 93 2.56 10.85 20.26
C ASN A 93 2.56 9.33 20.43
N GLY A 94 2.05 8.86 21.56
CA GLY A 94 1.71 7.45 21.72
C GLY A 94 0.66 7.03 20.70
N VAL A 95 0.58 5.72 20.38
CA VAL A 95 -0.35 5.16 19.39
C VAL A 95 -1.79 5.67 19.58
N GLN A 96 -2.24 5.81 20.84
CA GLN A 96 -3.57 6.33 21.16
C GLN A 96 -3.76 7.80 20.77
N SER A 97 -2.77 8.67 20.95
CA SER A 97 -2.89 10.07 20.57
C SER A 97 -2.77 10.25 19.05
N SER A 98 -1.96 9.44 18.38
CA SER A 98 -1.93 9.36 16.91
C SER A 98 -3.28 8.92 16.33
N LEU A 99 -3.93 7.93 16.94
CA LEU A 99 -5.27 7.48 16.53
C LEU A 99 -6.35 8.54 16.81
N ALA A 100 -6.29 9.22 17.95
CA ALA A 100 -7.22 10.32 18.26
C ALA A 100 -7.12 11.45 17.23
N LYS A 101 -5.89 11.87 16.89
CA LYS A 101 -5.63 12.87 15.84
C LYS A 101 -6.14 12.38 14.49
N TYR A 102 -5.86 11.14 14.15
CA TYR A 102 -6.32 10.53 12.91
C TYR A 102 -7.85 10.59 12.77
N PHE A 103 -8.61 10.11 13.77
CA PHE A 103 -10.07 10.17 13.74
C PHE A 103 -10.60 11.60 13.70
N SER A 104 -9.95 12.55 14.37
CA SER A 104 -10.34 13.97 14.30
C SER A 104 -10.21 14.56 12.88
N HIS A 105 -9.14 14.21 12.15
CA HIS A 105 -8.97 14.62 10.76
C HIS A 105 -10.03 13.99 9.85
N MET A 106 -10.38 12.73 10.07
CA MET A 106 -11.46 12.10 9.30
C MET A 106 -12.82 12.75 9.55
N ASP A 107 -13.13 13.08 10.81
CA ASP A 107 -14.36 13.77 11.19
C ASP A 107 -14.45 15.14 10.51
N MET A 108 -13.34 15.88 10.41
CA MET A 108 -13.29 17.15 9.66
C MET A 108 -13.53 16.95 8.16
N TRP A 109 -12.87 15.97 7.55
CA TRP A 109 -13.02 15.70 6.12
C TRP A 109 -14.45 15.33 5.72
N LYS A 110 -15.17 14.55 6.55
CA LYS A 110 -16.59 14.26 6.30
C LYS A 110 -17.45 15.53 6.33
N LYS A 111 -17.17 16.44 7.28
CA LYS A 111 -17.87 17.72 7.37
C LYS A 111 -17.65 18.57 6.13
N ASP A 112 -16.43 18.64 5.63
CA ASP A 112 -16.11 19.42 4.43
C ASP A 112 -16.85 18.90 3.19
N ARG A 113 -16.99 17.58 3.04
CA ARG A 113 -17.77 17.00 1.93
C ARG A 113 -19.28 17.24 2.04
N LEU A 114 -19.82 17.17 3.26
CA LEU A 114 -21.22 17.50 3.53
C LEU A 114 -21.51 18.99 3.32
N ALA A 115 -20.56 19.86 3.67
CA ALA A 115 -20.71 21.32 3.55
C ALA A 115 -20.48 21.83 2.13
N ASN A 116 -19.56 21.24 1.36
CA ASN A 116 -19.20 21.67 0.01
C ASN A 116 -19.18 20.50 -0.99
N PRO A 117 -20.35 20.01 -1.44
CA PRO A 117 -20.45 18.92 -2.41
C PRO A 117 -19.76 19.25 -3.75
N SER A 118 -19.62 20.54 -4.10
CA SER A 118 -19.02 21.01 -5.35
C SER A 118 -17.49 21.08 -5.34
N SER A 119 -16.82 20.89 -4.19
CA SER A 119 -15.36 20.75 -4.15
C SER A 119 -14.87 19.37 -4.61
N ALA A 120 -15.80 18.46 -4.90
CA ALA A 120 -15.59 17.12 -5.45
C ALA A 120 -15.64 17.08 -6.99
N LEU A 121 -15.43 18.21 -7.68
CA LEU A 121 -15.29 18.25 -9.14
C LEU A 121 -13.91 17.74 -9.58
N GLU A 122 -13.74 16.43 -9.40
CA GLU A 122 -12.96 15.47 -10.19
C GLU A 122 -13.25 14.12 -9.50
N ASP A 123 -14.38 13.49 -9.86
CA ASP A 123 -14.69 12.03 -9.83
C ASP A 123 -16.20 11.78 -9.61
N GLU A 124 -16.87 11.30 -10.65
CA GLU A 124 -18.33 11.29 -10.84
C GLU A 124 -19.15 10.30 -9.98
N VAL A 125 -20.27 10.83 -9.48
CA VAL A 125 -21.64 10.28 -9.31
C VAL A 125 -21.84 8.75 -9.19
N VAL A 126 -22.31 8.33 -8.00
CA VAL A 126 -23.36 7.29 -7.90
C VAL A 126 -24.49 7.82 -7.02
N HIS A 127 -25.66 7.99 -7.63
CA HIS A 127 -26.91 8.35 -6.94
C HIS A 127 -27.33 7.25 -5.97
N ASN A 128 -27.67 7.63 -4.74
CA ASN A 128 -28.76 6.96 -4.03
C ASN A 128 -29.46 7.99 -3.13
N GLU A 129 -30.72 8.28 -3.43
CA GLU A 129 -31.57 9.17 -2.63
C GLU A 129 -32.22 8.39 -1.47
N GLY A 130 -32.12 8.95 -0.26
CA GLY A 130 -32.79 8.41 0.92
C GLY A 130 -32.69 9.31 2.15
N ALA A 131 -33.68 10.19 2.29
CA ALA A 131 -34.26 10.74 3.53
C ALA A 131 -33.40 11.56 4.54
N MET A 132 -33.51 12.89 4.40
CA MET A 132 -33.91 13.90 5.39
C MET A 132 -33.64 13.72 6.91
N GLY A 133 -32.75 14.56 7.47
CA GLY A 133 -32.89 15.12 8.83
C GLY A 133 -31.64 15.14 9.75
N SER A 134 -31.07 16.34 9.97
CA SER A 134 -30.40 16.83 11.21
C SER A 134 -29.17 16.08 11.81
N THR A 135 -28.18 16.90 12.18
CA THR A 135 -26.89 16.66 12.88
C THR A 135 -25.68 16.35 12.01
N THR A 136 -24.60 17.09 12.29
CA THR A 136 -23.26 16.83 11.76
C THR A 136 -22.80 15.46 12.27
N GLU A 137 -23.06 14.40 11.48
CA GLU A 137 -22.65 13.05 11.87
C GLU A 137 -21.12 12.97 11.86
N GLN A 138 -20.54 13.04 13.06
CA GLN A 138 -19.24 12.48 13.36
C GLN A 138 -19.20 11.05 12.79
N LEU A 139 -18.02 10.53 12.41
CA LEU A 139 -17.88 9.10 12.11
C LEU A 139 -18.57 8.29 13.20
N SER A 140 -19.48 7.40 12.80
CA SER A 140 -20.17 6.53 13.74
C SER A 140 -19.12 5.80 14.59
N GLU A 141 -19.39 5.67 15.89
CA GLU A 141 -18.48 4.98 16.80
C GLU A 141 -18.22 3.55 16.32
N GLU A 142 -19.19 2.96 15.62
CA GLU A 142 -19.07 1.69 14.90
C GLU A 142 -17.92 1.70 13.87
N LYS A 143 -17.81 2.73 13.02
CA LYS A 143 -16.73 2.83 12.03
C LYS A 143 -15.37 3.04 12.67
N LYS A 144 -15.30 3.83 13.75
CA LYS A 144 -14.07 4.02 14.53
C LYS A 144 -13.61 2.69 15.15
N ASN A 145 -14.56 1.91 15.68
CA ASN A 145 -14.29 0.59 16.24
C ASN A 145 -13.89 -0.43 15.16
N GLU A 146 -14.49 -0.38 13.97
CA GLU A 146 -14.08 -1.20 12.82
C GLU A 146 -12.61 -0.95 12.45
N ILE A 147 -12.21 0.32 12.32
CA ILE A 147 -10.83 0.69 11.97
C ILE A 147 -9.85 0.25 13.06
N LYS A 148 -10.18 0.46 14.35
CA LYS A 148 -9.36 -0.04 15.47
C LYS A 148 -9.17 -1.55 15.41
N TYR A 149 -10.26 -2.29 15.20
CA TYR A 149 -10.23 -3.75 15.09
C TYR A 149 -9.36 -4.21 13.91
N LYS A 150 -9.50 -3.58 12.74
CA LYS A 150 -8.65 -3.86 11.57
C LYS A 150 -7.17 -3.59 11.87
N LEU A 151 -6.84 -2.49 12.53
CA LEU A 151 -5.45 -2.18 12.92
C LEU A 151 -4.86 -3.24 13.86
N GLU A 152 -5.65 -3.74 14.80
CA GLU A 152 -5.21 -4.84 15.67
C GLU A 152 -4.99 -6.13 14.88
N ASN A 153 -5.84 -6.40 13.89
CA ASN A 153 -5.73 -7.57 13.03
C ASN A 153 -4.54 -7.52 12.06
N LEU A 154 -4.05 -6.34 11.65
CA LEU A 154 -2.84 -6.23 10.84
C LEU A 154 -1.64 -6.92 11.49
N ARG A 155 -1.55 -6.95 12.82
CA ARG A 155 -0.49 -7.65 13.57
C ARG A 155 -0.48 -9.16 13.36
N LYS A 156 -1.59 -9.72 12.90
CA LYS A 156 -1.74 -11.14 12.61
C LYS A 156 -1.45 -11.46 11.15
N CYS A 157 -1.37 -10.45 10.28
CA CYS A 157 -1.20 -10.58 8.83
C CYS A 157 0.28 -10.55 8.42
N CYS A 158 0.55 -10.93 7.17
CA CYS A 158 1.83 -10.73 6.48
C CYS A 158 1.61 -10.02 5.14
N ILE A 159 2.70 -9.51 4.58
CA ILE A 159 2.71 -8.92 3.24
C ILE A 159 3.53 -9.81 2.30
N VAL A 160 3.00 -10.04 1.11
CA VAL A 160 3.70 -10.66 -0.02
C VAL A 160 3.81 -9.61 -1.13
N VAL A 161 5.01 -9.34 -1.61
CA VAL A 161 5.27 -8.25 -2.57
C VAL A 161 6.30 -8.66 -3.61
N THR A 162 6.10 -8.28 -4.87
CA THR A 162 6.91 -8.80 -5.98
C THR A 162 8.35 -8.27 -6.00
N CYS A 163 8.62 -7.15 -5.33
CA CYS A 163 9.95 -6.55 -5.20
C CYS A 163 10.20 -6.16 -3.74
N GLU A 164 11.45 -6.19 -3.30
CA GLU A 164 11.85 -5.80 -1.96
C GLU A 164 11.32 -4.40 -1.61
N PRO A 165 10.53 -4.27 -0.53
CA PRO A 165 10.01 -3.00 -0.08
C PRO A 165 11.12 -1.99 0.21
N CYS A 166 10.88 -0.73 -0.14
CA CYS A 166 11.82 0.32 0.18
C CYS A 166 11.85 0.61 1.69
N ILE A 167 12.88 1.34 2.15
CA ILE A 167 13.06 1.75 3.55
C ILE A 167 11.78 2.37 4.15
N MET A 168 11.10 3.24 3.39
CA MET A 168 9.83 3.86 3.80
C MET A 168 8.75 2.80 4.06
N CYS A 169 8.54 1.89 3.12
CA CYS A 169 7.50 0.86 3.21
C CYS A 169 7.77 -0.10 4.37
N VAL A 170 9.00 -0.58 4.55
CA VAL A 170 9.36 -1.47 5.66
C VAL A 170 9.12 -0.80 7.02
N TYR A 171 9.52 0.47 7.18
CA TYR A 171 9.29 1.19 8.43
C TYR A 171 7.79 1.43 8.68
N ALA A 172 7.02 1.76 7.66
CA ALA A 172 5.57 1.91 7.76
C ALA A 172 4.86 0.61 8.16
N LEU A 173 5.24 -0.52 7.56
CA LEU A 173 4.73 -1.85 7.92
C LEU A 173 4.97 -2.16 9.39
N LYS A 174 6.19 -1.86 9.87
CA LYS A 174 6.55 -1.98 11.28
C LYS A 174 5.64 -1.14 12.19
N LEU A 175 5.38 0.13 11.83
CA LEU A 175 4.47 0.99 12.58
C LEU A 175 3.04 0.43 12.65
N MET A 176 2.58 -0.23 11.58
CA MET A 176 1.27 -0.91 11.53
C MET A 176 1.28 -2.27 12.25
N GLY A 177 2.44 -2.72 12.73
CA GLY A 177 2.61 -4.00 13.43
C GLY A 177 2.65 -5.22 12.53
N ILE A 178 2.75 -5.06 11.21
CA ILE A 178 2.98 -6.15 10.26
C ILE A 178 4.46 -6.51 10.32
N ARG A 179 4.75 -7.75 10.71
CA ARG A 179 6.12 -8.21 10.99
C ARG A 179 6.71 -9.09 9.90
N ASN A 180 5.88 -9.83 9.17
CA ASN A 180 6.36 -10.79 8.17
C ASN A 180 6.23 -10.21 6.76
N ILE A 181 7.37 -10.13 6.07
CA ILE A 181 7.49 -9.58 4.73
C ILE A 181 8.08 -10.66 3.82
N TYR A 182 7.39 -10.98 2.72
CA TYR A 182 7.81 -11.95 1.72
C TYR A 182 7.99 -11.24 0.38
N PHE A 183 9.13 -11.46 -0.29
CA PHE A 183 9.38 -10.88 -1.61
C PHE A 183 10.29 -11.77 -2.45
N CYS A 184 10.35 -11.51 -3.76
CA CYS A 184 11.10 -12.34 -4.70
C CYS A 184 12.16 -11.62 -5.53
N CYS A 185 12.26 -10.28 -5.48
CA CYS A 185 13.34 -9.56 -6.16
C CYS A 185 13.96 -8.53 -5.22
N LEU A 186 15.28 -8.34 -5.32
CA LEU A 186 15.99 -7.32 -4.57
C LEU A 186 15.71 -5.91 -5.13
N ASN A 187 15.79 -4.91 -4.25
CA ASN A 187 15.69 -3.50 -4.58
C ASN A 187 17.03 -2.81 -4.28
N GLU A 188 17.91 -2.82 -5.26
CA GLU A 188 19.30 -2.36 -5.11
C GLU A 188 19.44 -0.85 -4.85
N ARG A 189 18.40 -0.06 -5.15
CA ARG A 189 18.45 1.40 -4.99
C ARG A 189 17.83 1.90 -3.69
N PHE A 190 16.78 1.23 -3.20
CA PHE A 190 16.00 1.73 -2.07
C PHE A 190 15.61 0.66 -1.04
N GLY A 191 16.07 -0.59 -1.19
CA GLY A 191 15.63 -1.75 -0.41
C GLY A 191 15.87 -1.63 1.09
N GLY A 192 14.81 -1.80 1.87
CA GLY A 192 14.81 -1.72 3.34
C GLY A 192 14.96 -3.06 4.06
N CYS A 193 15.05 -4.16 3.32
CA CYS A 193 15.13 -5.52 3.85
C CYS A 193 16.54 -6.11 3.75
N GLY A 194 17.54 -5.35 3.30
CA GLY A 194 18.92 -5.81 3.25
C GLY A 194 19.74 -5.25 2.10
N SER A 195 19.12 -4.88 0.99
CA SER A 195 19.87 -4.43 -0.20
C SER A 195 20.56 -3.09 0.01
N VAL A 196 19.88 -2.11 0.62
CA VAL A 196 20.46 -0.80 0.95
C VAL A 196 20.57 -0.60 2.45
N LEU A 197 19.47 -0.85 3.18
CA LEU A 197 19.44 -0.77 4.63
C LEU A 197 18.79 -2.02 5.19
N SER A 198 19.37 -2.58 6.24
CA SER A 198 18.87 -3.79 6.91
C SER A 198 18.00 -3.43 8.12
N LEU A 199 16.77 -2.95 7.90
CA LEU A 199 15.91 -2.53 9.02
C LEU A 199 15.55 -3.68 9.98
N HIS A 200 15.50 -4.91 9.47
CA HIS A 200 15.30 -6.13 10.26
C HIS A 200 16.45 -6.46 11.22
N LYS A 201 17.64 -5.87 11.02
CA LYS A 201 18.75 -5.97 11.98
C LYS A 201 18.63 -4.93 13.09
N THR A 202 18.07 -3.76 12.78
CA THR A 202 17.81 -2.69 13.75
C THR A 202 16.59 -2.99 14.61
N TYR A 203 15.56 -3.57 14.01
CA TYR A 203 14.28 -3.88 14.65
C TYR A 203 14.07 -5.40 14.68
N GLN A 204 14.23 -5.99 15.87
CA GLN A 204 14.14 -7.43 16.09
C GLN A 204 12.76 -8.04 15.76
N ASP A 205 11.73 -7.20 15.63
CA ASP A 205 10.37 -7.61 15.34
C ASP A 205 10.01 -7.58 13.85
N ILE A 206 10.98 -7.42 12.94
CA ILE A 206 10.75 -7.52 11.49
C ILE A 206 11.38 -8.80 10.96
N ASN A 207 10.55 -9.65 10.35
CA ASN A 207 10.94 -10.91 9.74
C ASN A 207 10.91 -10.77 8.22
N VAL A 208 12.07 -10.99 7.61
CA VAL A 208 12.31 -10.81 6.18
C VAL A 208 12.48 -12.17 5.52
N ASN A 209 11.67 -12.45 4.50
CA ASN A 209 11.64 -13.73 3.79
C ASN A 209 11.87 -13.49 2.30
N TYR A 210 13.12 -13.65 1.86
CA TYR A 210 13.47 -13.54 0.44
C TYR A 210 13.33 -14.92 -0.24
N ILE A 211 12.34 -15.02 -1.13
CA ILE A 211 12.04 -16.23 -1.92
C ILE A 211 12.81 -16.16 -3.24
N LYS A 212 13.81 -17.03 -3.39
CA LYS A 212 14.64 -17.16 -4.60
C LYS A 212 14.20 -18.29 -5.53
N SER A 213 13.33 -19.16 -5.06
CA SER A 213 12.85 -20.35 -5.74
C SER A 213 11.59 -20.06 -6.57
N GLY A 214 11.13 -21.04 -7.35
CA GLY A 214 9.86 -20.96 -8.08
C GLY A 214 9.85 -20.03 -9.31
N GLY A 215 11.01 -19.51 -9.74
CA GLY A 215 11.11 -18.61 -10.91
C GLY A 215 10.55 -17.21 -10.68
N CYS A 216 10.12 -16.89 -9.45
CA CYS A 216 9.49 -15.62 -9.12
C CYS A 216 10.47 -14.45 -9.27
N THR A 217 11.75 -14.66 -8.91
CA THR A 217 12.80 -13.64 -9.01
C THR A 217 13.02 -13.21 -10.46
N GLU A 218 13.24 -14.16 -11.36
CA GLU A 218 13.48 -13.91 -12.78
C GLU A 218 12.27 -13.23 -13.42
N ARG A 219 11.06 -13.68 -13.07
CA ARG A 219 9.81 -13.08 -13.57
C ARG A 219 9.66 -11.63 -13.10
N SER A 220 9.90 -11.35 -11.82
CA SER A 220 9.84 -9.98 -11.27
C SER A 220 10.85 -9.05 -11.94
N ILE A 221 12.11 -9.51 -12.09
CA ILE A 221 13.16 -8.75 -12.78
C ILE A 221 12.75 -8.48 -14.24
N SER A 222 12.25 -9.49 -14.95
CA SER A 222 11.80 -9.36 -16.33
C SER A 222 10.67 -8.33 -16.49
N LEU A 223 9.70 -8.30 -15.57
CA LEU A 223 8.64 -7.29 -15.55
C LEU A 223 9.21 -5.87 -15.39
N MET A 224 10.12 -5.66 -14.44
CA MET A 224 10.77 -4.36 -14.25
C MET A 224 11.61 -3.95 -15.47
N GLN A 225 12.36 -4.87 -16.07
CA GLN A 225 13.11 -4.61 -17.31
C GLN A 225 12.18 -4.22 -18.46
N SER A 226 11.02 -4.88 -18.58
CA SER A 226 10.02 -4.59 -19.60
C SER A 226 9.43 -3.19 -19.42
N PHE A 227 9.15 -2.79 -18.18
CA PHE A 227 8.75 -1.43 -17.84
C PHE A 227 9.80 -0.39 -18.28
N TYR A 228 11.07 -0.58 -17.89
CA TYR A 228 12.12 0.39 -18.23
C TYR A 228 12.41 0.45 -19.73
N LYS A 229 12.31 -0.67 -20.46
CA LYS A 229 12.40 -0.71 -21.92
C LYS A 229 11.26 0.08 -22.59
N GLY A 230 10.07 0.09 -21.99
CA GLY A 230 8.94 0.89 -22.46
C GLY A 230 9.22 2.40 -22.43
N GLY A 231 10.07 2.85 -21.51
CA GLY A 231 10.50 4.24 -21.39
C GLY A 231 9.39 5.21 -20.97
N ASN A 232 9.76 6.47 -20.69
CA ASN A 232 8.79 7.51 -20.38
C ASN A 232 8.30 8.18 -21.69
N PRO A 233 7.03 7.99 -22.11
CA PRO A 233 6.46 8.63 -23.30
C PRO A 233 6.38 10.15 -23.18
N SER A 234 6.36 10.68 -21.95
CA SER A 234 6.24 12.11 -21.67
C SER A 234 7.60 12.79 -21.64
N ALA A 235 8.69 12.02 -21.63
CA ALA A 235 10.02 12.59 -21.79
C ALA A 235 10.15 13.21 -23.19
N PRO A 236 10.81 14.37 -23.34
CA PRO A 236 11.19 14.89 -24.65
C PRO A 236 11.96 13.84 -25.46
N GLU A 237 11.76 13.79 -26.78
CA GLU A 237 12.31 12.74 -27.64
C GLU A 237 13.84 12.64 -27.53
N GLU A 238 14.51 13.79 -27.42
CA GLU A 238 15.95 13.93 -27.16
C GLU A 238 16.43 13.26 -25.84
N LYS A 239 15.53 13.06 -24.87
CA LYS A 239 15.81 12.43 -23.57
C LYS A 239 15.32 10.98 -23.46
N ARG A 240 14.55 10.48 -24.44
CA ARG A 240 13.99 9.11 -24.43
C ARG A 240 15.04 8.01 -24.61
N LYS A 241 16.28 8.36 -24.95
CA LYS A 241 17.37 7.40 -25.15
C LYS A 241 18.60 7.72 -24.31
N ARG A 242 18.74 7.02 -23.19
CA ARG A 242 20.04 6.51 -22.75
C ARG A 242 19.94 5.01 -22.76
N ALA A 243 20.62 4.36 -23.70
CA ALA A 243 20.81 2.91 -23.62
C ALA A 243 21.42 2.59 -22.26
N ILE A 244 20.82 1.64 -21.54
CA ILE A 244 21.44 1.07 -20.34
C ILE A 244 22.73 0.43 -20.84
N ARG A 245 23.87 1.04 -20.49
CA ARG A 245 25.20 0.47 -20.74
C ARG A 245 25.45 -0.67 -19.77
#